data_AF-A0A2S6AYV2-F1
#
_entry.id   AF-A0A2S6AYV2-F1
#
_cell.length_a   1.000
_cell.length_b   1.000
_cell.length_c   1.000
_cell.angle_alpha   90.00
_cell.angle_beta   90.00
_cell.angle_gamma   90.00
#
_symmetry.space_group_name_H-M   'P 1'
#
loop_
_entity.id
_entity.type
_entity.pdbx_description
1 polymer ?
#
loop_
_entity_poly.entity_id
_entity_poly.type
_entity_poly.pdbx_seq_one_letter_code
_entity_poly.pdbx_strand_id
1 'polypeptide(L)' 'NEKKWVKLIEEYQGQPVNWFDLDSLDDNEYGVDPAPMMTLVISGGKKDKLRPGDLLGALTGDAGLTKEQVGKIAIFE' A
#
# COMPACT_ATOMS: atom_id res chain seq x y z
N ASN A 1 14.86 -2.90 17.67
CA ASN A 1 14.28 -4.27 17.66
C ASN A 1 14.22 -4.83 16.23
N GLU A 2 14.82 -4.13 15.25
CA GLU A 2 14.73 -4.49 13.83
C GLU A 2 15.56 -5.70 13.40
N LYS A 3 16.66 -6.02 14.09
CA LYS A 3 17.50 -7.19 13.78
C LYS A 3 16.73 -8.52 13.81
N LYS A 4 15.65 -8.61 14.60
CA LYS A 4 14.75 -9.77 14.61
C LYS A 4 14.05 -9.96 13.27
N TRP A 5 13.57 -8.86 12.66
CA TRP A 5 12.86 -8.91 11.39
C TRP A 5 13.79 -9.29 10.24
N VAL A 6 15.02 -8.78 10.27
CA VAL A 6 16.03 -9.13 9.27
C VAL A 6 16.33 -10.63 9.28
N LYS A 7 16.50 -11.23 10.45
CA LYS A 7 16.74 -12.68 10.57
C LYS A 7 15.59 -13.52 9.99
N LEU A 8 14.34 -13.10 10.20
CA LEU A 8 13.17 -13.79 9.63
C LEU A 8 13.16 -13.70 8.09
N ILE A 9 13.64 -12.59 7.52
CA ILE A 9 13.77 -12.42 6.07
C ILE A 9 14.88 -13.34 5.53
N GLU A 10 16.03 -13.41 6.20
CA GLU A 10 17.14 -14.31 5.83
C GLU A 10 16.70 -15.79 5.83
N GLU A 11 15.96 -16.21 6.87
CA GLU A 11 15.40 -17.56 6.97
C GLU A 11 14.39 -17.86 5.85
N TYR A 12 13.53 -16.90 5.51
CA TYR A 12 12.55 -17.04 4.42
C TYR A 12 13.19 -17.09 3.04
N GLN A 13 14.19 -16.25 2.78
CA GLN A 13 14.88 -16.15 1.49
C GLN A 13 15.97 -17.22 1.32
N GLY A 14 16.40 -17.88 2.39
CA GLY A 14 17.45 -18.89 2.38
C GLY A 14 18.85 -18.34 2.08
N GLN A 15 19.03 -17.02 2.19
CA GLN A 15 20.29 -16.31 1.95
C GLN A 15 20.47 -15.17 2.96
N PRO A 16 21.72 -14.86 3.34
CA PRO A 16 22.00 -13.72 4.22
C PRO A 16 21.70 -12.39 3.51
N VAL A 17 21.29 -11.37 4.27
CA VAL A 17 21.09 -10.04 3.70
C VAL A 17 22.44 -9.33 3.51
N ASN A 18 22.55 -8.58 2.41
CA ASN A 18 23.70 -7.70 2.18
C ASN A 18 23.44 -6.34 2.86
N TRP A 19 24.35 -5.94 3.72
CA TRP A 19 24.31 -4.65 4.40
C TRP A 19 25.16 -3.64 3.63
N PHE A 20 24.63 -2.43 3.47
CA PHE A 20 25.30 -1.31 2.81
C PHE A 20 25.19 -0.07 3.70
N ASP A 21 26.20 0.80 3.64
CA ASP A 21 26.17 2.08 4.36
C ASP A 21 25.16 3.02 3.70
N LEU A 22 24.44 3.80 4.52
CA LEU A 22 23.47 4.78 3.99
C LEU A 22 24.13 5.81 3.08
N ASP A 23 25.36 6.21 3.41
CA ASP A 23 26.15 7.19 2.64
C ASP A 23 26.62 6.66 1.28
N SER A 24 26.45 5.36 1.01
CA SER A 24 26.73 4.75 -0.30
C SER A 24 25.55 4.82 -1.27
N LEU A 25 24.40 5.30 -0.81
CA LEU A 25 23.25 5.57 -1.68
C LEU A 25 23.52 6.80 -2.53
N ASP A 26 23.29 6.67 -3.83
CA ASP A 26 23.35 7.79 -4.75
C ASP A 26 22.07 8.63 -4.62
N ASP A 27 22.19 9.96 -4.60
CA ASP A 27 21.05 10.90 -4.52
C ASP A 27 20.23 10.94 -5.81
N ASN A 28 20.67 10.20 -6.84
CA ASN A 28 19.88 9.97 -8.03
C ASN A 28 18.51 9.42 -7.62
N GLU A 29 17.45 10.19 -7.91
CA GLU A 29 16.07 9.73 -7.93
C GLU A 29 16.04 8.51 -8.84
N TYR A 30 16.23 7.32 -8.27
CA TYR A 30 15.84 6.09 -8.92
C TYR A 30 14.41 6.36 -9.37
N GLY A 31 14.18 6.30 -10.69
CA GLY A 31 12.84 6.32 -11.26
C GLY A 31 12.12 5.06 -10.80
N VAL A 32 11.78 5.03 -9.51
CA VAL A 32 10.95 3.99 -8.94
C VAL A 32 9.60 4.22 -9.55
N ASP A 33 9.13 3.25 -10.33
CA ASP A 33 7.80 3.32 -10.88
C ASP A 33 6.82 3.61 -9.73
N PRO A 34 5.90 4.58 -9.91
CA PRO A 34 4.93 4.88 -8.89
C PRO A 34 4.16 3.61 -8.55
N ALA A 35 3.85 3.44 -7.27
CA ALA A 35 3.07 2.29 -6.82
C ALA A 35 1.80 2.17 -7.68
N PRO A 36 1.46 0.97 -8.17
CA PRO A 36 0.35 0.79 -9.11
C PRO A 36 -1.01 1.17 -8.52
N MET A 37 -1.10 1.28 -7.19
CA MET A 37 -2.30 1.65 -6.45
C MET A 37 -1.98 2.68 -5.37
N MET A 38 -2.89 3.63 -5.18
CA MET A 38 -2.86 4.60 -4.08
C MET A 38 -3.98 4.28 -3.09
N THR A 39 -3.69 4.41 -1.79
CA THR A 39 -4.69 4.24 -0.74
C THR A 39 -5.26 5.61 -0.35
N LEU A 40 -6.58 5.77 -0.48
CA LEU A 40 -7.30 6.97 -0.06
C LEU A 40 -7.90 6.78 1.32
N VAL A 41 -7.84 7.82 2.15
CA VAL A 41 -8.52 7.87 3.44
C VAL A 41 -9.75 8.75 3.31
N ILE A 42 -10.91 8.18 3.60
CA ILE A 42 -12.19 8.88 3.58
C ILE A 42 -12.63 9.07 5.04
N SER A 43 -12.97 10.30 5.41
CA SER A 43 -13.49 10.63 6.75
C SER A 43 -14.96 10.21 6.88
N GLY A 44 -15.20 8.92 6.81
CA GLY A 44 -16.51 8.32 7.00
C GLY A 44 -16.40 6.80 7.19
N GLY A 45 -17.25 6.25 8.04
CA GLY A 45 -17.18 4.85 8.42
C GLY A 45 -18.53 4.21 8.72
N LYS A 46 -18.52 3.21 9.59
CA LYS A 46 -19.75 2.48 9.97
C LYS A 46 -20.78 3.40 10.62
N LYS A 47 -20.37 4.38 11.42
CA LYS A 47 -21.28 5.35 12.07
C LYS A 47 -22.03 6.21 11.06
N ASP A 48 -21.40 6.52 9.93
CA ASP A 48 -21.99 7.25 8.81
C ASP A 48 -22.80 6.35 7.88
N LYS A 49 -22.98 5.07 8.25
CA LYS A 49 -23.68 4.03 7.50
C LYS A 49 -23.06 3.71 6.14
N LEU A 50 -21.77 4.00 5.96
CA LEU A 50 -21.06 3.70 4.72
C LEU A 50 -20.77 2.21 4.60
N ARG A 51 -21.05 1.65 3.42
CA ARG A 51 -20.71 0.29 3.02
C ARG A 51 -19.66 0.32 1.91
N PRO A 52 -18.85 -0.74 1.75
CA PRO A 52 -17.92 -0.83 0.63
C PRO A 52 -18.60 -0.69 -0.74
N GLY A 53 -19.84 -1.17 -0.86
CA GLY A 53 -20.64 -1.06 -2.08
C GLY A 53 -21.02 0.38 -2.43
N ASP A 54 -21.23 1.25 -1.44
CA ASP A 54 -21.55 2.66 -1.67
C ASP A 54 -20.33 3.38 -2.28
N LEU A 55 -19.14 3.11 -1.73
CA LEU A 55 -17.88 3.64 -2.25
C LEU A 55 -17.55 3.08 -3.63
N LEU A 56 -17.70 1.77 -3.83
CA LEU A 56 -17.49 1.14 -5.13
C LEU A 56 -18.43 1.73 -6.18
N GLY A 57 -19.73 1.85 -5.86
CA GLY A 57 -20.73 2.41 -6.75
C GLY A 57 -20.44 3.86 -7.15
N ALA A 58 -20.03 4.71 -6.19
CA ALA A 58 -19.65 6.08 -6.47
C ALA A 58 -18.39 6.19 -7.35
N LEU A 59 -17.38 5.37 -7.07
CA LEU A 59 -16.13 5.36 -7.83
C LEU A 59 -16.31 4.86 -9.27
N THR A 60 -17.12 3.82 -9.47
CA THR A 60 -17.36 3.27 -10.81
C THR A 60 -18.47 3.99 -11.58
N GLY A 61 -19.38 4.65 -10.87
CA GLY A 61 -20.46 5.45 -11.45
C GLY A 61 -20.01 6.87 -11.76
N ASP A 62 -19.88 7.70 -10.72
CA ASP A 62 -19.67 9.14 -10.86
C ASP A 62 -18.21 9.47 -11.24
N ALA A 63 -17.24 8.76 -10.66
CA ALA A 63 -15.82 8.98 -10.96
C ALA A 63 -15.32 8.24 -12.21
N GLY A 64 -16.16 7.38 -12.81
CA GLY A 64 -15.86 6.69 -14.08
C GLY A 64 -14.71 5.68 -14.02
N LEU A 65 -14.31 5.22 -12.83
CA LEU A 65 -13.28 4.19 -12.69
C LEU A 65 -13.83 2.82 -13.09
N THR A 66 -13.00 1.97 -13.68
CA THR A 66 -13.37 0.56 -13.87
C THR A 66 -13.24 -0.20 -12.55
N LYS A 67 -13.93 -1.34 -12.45
CA LYS A 67 -13.87 -2.20 -11.26
C LYS A 67 -12.44 -2.65 -10.96
N GLU A 68 -11.63 -2.88 -11.98
CA GLU A 68 -10.25 -3.35 -11.89
C GLU A 68 -9.31 -2.29 -11.33
N GLN A 69 -9.67 -1.00 -11.46
CA GLN A 69 -8.92 0.12 -10.91
C GLN A 69 -9.23 0.36 -9.42
N VAL A 70 -10.21 -0.33 -8.85
CA VAL A 70 -10.57 -0.22 -7.43
C VAL A 70 -10.03 -1.41 -6.66
N GLY A 71 -9.10 -1.14 -5.74
CA GLY A 71 -8.50 -2.14 -4.88
C GLY A 71 -9.36 -2.52 -3.68
N LYS A 72 -8.69 -2.97 -2.60
CA LYS A 72 -9.36 -3.34 -1.35
C LYS A 72 -9.97 -2.12 -0.67
N ILE A 73 -11.27 -2.18 -0.38
CA ILE A 73 -11.98 -1.18 0.43
C ILE A 73 -12.07 -1.70 1.88
N ALA A 74 -11.51 -0.94 2.82
CA ALA A 74 -11.61 -1.22 4.25
C ALA A 74 -12.51 -0.15 4.92
N ILE A 75 -13.49 -0.59 5.70
CA ILE A 75 -14.39 0.30 6.45
C ILE A 75 -14.00 0.26 7.93
N PHE A 76 -13.74 1.44 8.48
CA PHE A 76 -13.41 1.65 9.88
C PHE A 76 -14.63 2.19 10.65
N GLU A 77 -14.55 2.28 11.98
CA GLU A 77 -15.67 2.69 12.86
C GLU A 77 -16.04 4.17 12.77
#